data_AF-A0A838MYK6-F1
#
_entry.id   AF-A0A838MYK6-F1
#
_cell.length_a   1.000
_cell.length_b   1.000
_cell.length_c   1.000
_cell.angle_alpha   90.00
_cell.angle_beta   90.00
_cell.angle_gamma   90.00
#
_symmetry.space_group_name_H-M   'P 1'
#
loop_
_entity.id
_entity.type
_entity.pdbx_description
1 polymer ?
#
loop_
_entity_poly.entity_id
_entity_poly.type
_entity_poly.pdbx_seq_one_letter_code
_entity_poly.pdbx_strand_id
1 'polypeptide(L)'
;FKNPPGSNLSTGKMIDEMGMKGEKRGGAVVSPVHANFIVTEGEGARAADALALAEEIRERIRRERGIELEYEVELWRAGGEAVETGRAQSSNEAVNAGQPERVEPSRGETGSAKEGSEPPC
;
A
#
# COMPACT_ATOMS: atom_id res chain seq x y z
N PHE A 1 -6.73 -10.29 -6.57
CA PHE A 1 -5.29 -10.24 -6.24
C PHE A 1 -4.99 -11.19 -5.09
N LYS A 2 -3.80 -11.79 -5.05
CA LYS A 2 -3.37 -12.59 -3.89
C LYS A 2 -3.17 -11.69 -2.68
N ASN A 3 -3.32 -12.24 -1.47
CA ASN A 3 -2.94 -11.55 -0.24
C ASN A 3 -1.41 -11.66 -0.03
N PRO A 4 -0.69 -10.57 0.25
CA PRO A 4 0.75 -10.64 0.47
C PRO A 4 1.06 -11.47 1.72
N PRO A 5 2.08 -12.35 1.69
CA PRO A 5 2.48 -13.11 2.87
C PRO A 5 3.08 -12.17 3.92
N GLY A 6 2.60 -12.26 5.17
CA GLY A 6 3.13 -11.48 6.30
C GLY A 6 2.47 -10.12 6.55
N SER A 7 1.53 -9.68 5.70
CA SER A 7 0.71 -8.50 5.97
C SER A 7 -0.61 -8.88 6.64
N ASN A 8 -0.90 -8.31 7.82
CA ASN A 8 -2.19 -8.44 8.52
C ASN A 8 -3.36 -7.74 7.80
N LEU A 9 -3.12 -7.16 6.63
CA LEU A 9 -4.09 -6.39 5.86
C LEU A 9 -4.44 -7.14 4.57
N SER A 10 -5.73 -7.34 4.30
CA SER A 10 -6.19 -7.93 3.05
C SER A 10 -5.99 -6.96 1.89
N THR A 11 -5.69 -7.49 0.71
CA THR A 11 -5.47 -6.65 -0.48
C THR A 11 -6.69 -5.78 -0.79
N GLY A 12 -7.90 -6.32 -0.61
CA GLY A 12 -9.14 -5.54 -0.76
C GLY A 12 -9.24 -4.36 0.20
N LYS A 13 -8.77 -4.48 1.44
CA LYS A 13 -8.75 -3.37 2.41
C LYS A 13 -7.70 -2.33 2.04
N MET A 14 -6.56 -2.75 1.50
CA MET A 14 -5.51 -1.84 1.04
C MET A 14 -5.99 -0.96 -0.12
N ILE A 15 -6.69 -1.55 -1.10
CA ILE A 15 -7.28 -0.83 -2.24
C ILE A 15 -8.39 0.14 -1.75
N ASP A 16 -9.18 -0.30 -0.77
CA ASP A 16 -10.21 0.53 -0.14
C ASP A 16 -9.63 1.76 0.58
N GLU A 17 -8.57 1.56 1.36
CA GLU A 17 -7.85 2.65 2.04
C GLU A 17 -7.24 3.67 1.06
N MET A 18 -6.97 3.27 -0.18
CA MET A 18 -6.49 4.15 -1.25
C MET A 18 -7.62 4.89 -1.98
N GLY A 19 -8.89 4.60 -1.63
CA GLY A 19 -10.05 5.25 -2.22
C GLY A 19 -10.29 4.87 -3.69
N MET A 20 -9.81 3.72 -4.14
CA MET A 20 -9.96 3.28 -5.54
C MET A 20 -11.31 2.60 -5.81
N LYS A 21 -12.17 2.44 -4.80
CA LYS A 21 -13.52 1.89 -4.99
C LYS A 21 -14.37 2.81 -5.87
N GLY A 22 -15.02 2.23 -6.88
CA GLY A 22 -15.81 2.99 -7.85
C GLY A 22 -14.97 3.68 -8.93
N GLU A 23 -13.64 3.51 -8.93
CA GLU A 23 -12.78 4.02 -9.99
C GLU A 23 -13.09 3.30 -11.30
N LYS A 24 -13.34 4.08 -12.34
CA LYS A 24 -13.83 3.59 -13.63
C LYS A 24 -12.84 3.92 -14.73
N ARG A 25 -12.56 2.92 -15.57
CA ARG A 25 -11.77 3.05 -16.78
C ARG A 25 -12.48 2.34 -17.93
N GLY A 26 -12.90 3.10 -18.94
CA GLY A 26 -13.67 2.56 -20.05
C GLY A 26 -14.95 1.85 -19.56
N GLY A 27 -15.09 0.58 -19.92
CA GLY A 27 -16.19 -0.28 -19.44
C GLY A 27 -15.93 -1.05 -18.14
N ALA A 28 -14.76 -0.88 -17.51
CA ALA A 28 -14.39 -1.55 -16.26
C ALA A 28 -14.45 -0.58 -15.07
N VAL A 29 -14.89 -1.07 -13.92
CA VAL A 29 -14.99 -0.30 -12.67
C VAL A 29 -14.59 -1.15 -11.47
N VAL A 30 -13.89 -0.57 -10.51
CA VAL A 30 -13.61 -1.24 -9.24
C VAL A 30 -14.91 -1.34 -8.45
N SER A 31 -15.27 -2.55 -8.02
CA SER A 31 -16.52 -2.77 -7.29
C SER A 31 -16.60 -1.88 -6.05
N PRO A 32 -17.71 -1.12 -5.89
CA PRO A 32 -17.90 -0.28 -4.71
C PRO A 32 -18.15 -1.10 -3.43
N VAL A 33 -18.49 -2.39 -3.58
CA VAL A 33 -18.75 -3.31 -2.46
C VAL A 33 -17.46 -4.00 -2.02
N HIS A 34 -16.69 -4.54 -2.97
CA HIS A 34 -15.46 -5.27 -2.69
C HIS A 34 -14.33 -4.85 -3.62
N ALA A 35 -13.38 -4.06 -3.12
CA ALA A 35 -12.30 -3.47 -3.93
C ALA A 35 -11.35 -4.49 -4.59
N ASN A 36 -11.42 -5.78 -4.21
CA ASN A 36 -10.66 -6.86 -4.87
C ASN A 36 -11.33 -7.35 -6.17
N PHE A 37 -12.50 -6.81 -6.53
CA PHE A 37 -13.23 -7.16 -7.74
C PHE A 37 -13.28 -5.96 -8.68
N ILE A 38 -12.93 -6.20 -9.94
CA ILE A 38 -13.21 -5.30 -11.05
C ILE A 38 -14.43 -5.85 -11.76
N VAL A 39 -15.48 -5.04 -11.85
CA VAL A 39 -16.71 -5.38 -12.55
C VAL A 39 -16.76 -4.61 -13.87
N THR A 40 -17.38 -5.21 -14.86
CA THR A 40 -17.60 -4.57 -16.16
C THR A 40 -19.06 -4.15 -16.26
N GLU A 41 -19.30 -2.89 -16.61
CA GLU A 41 -20.65 -2.34 -16.72
C GLU A 41 -20.97 -2.01 -18.19
N GLY A 42 -22.03 -2.64 -18.71
CA GLY A 42 -22.58 -2.36 -20.03
C GLY A 42 -22.00 -3.19 -21.19
N GLU A 43 -22.59 -3.02 -22.37
CA GLU A 43 -22.09 -3.60 -23.60
C GLU A 43 -20.84 -2.86 -24.09
N GLY A 44 -19.83 -3.62 -24.53
CA GLY A 44 -18.57 -3.07 -25.05
C GLY A 44 -17.45 -2.92 -24.02
N ALA A 45 -17.61 -3.40 -22.79
CA ALA A 45 -16.52 -3.48 -21.83
C ALA A 45 -15.40 -4.39 -22.34
N ARG A 46 -14.18 -3.85 -22.43
CA ARG A 46 -13.03 -4.57 -22.98
C ARG A 46 -12.20 -5.18 -21.87
N ALA A 47 -11.66 -6.38 -22.11
CA ALA A 47 -10.67 -6.97 -21.22
C ALA A 47 -9.43 -6.07 -21.02
N ALA A 48 -9.08 -5.27 -22.04
CA ALA A 48 -8.03 -4.27 -21.96
C ALA A 48 -8.31 -3.19 -20.89
N ASP A 49 -9.56 -2.77 -20.73
CA ASP A 49 -9.95 -1.77 -19.73
C ASP A 49 -9.79 -2.33 -18.31
N ALA A 50 -10.27 -3.57 -18.10
CA ALA A 50 -10.13 -4.26 -16.83
C ALA A 50 -8.66 -4.51 -16.47
N LEU A 51 -7.84 -4.93 -17.44
CA LEU A 51 -6.41 -5.12 -17.23
C LEU A 51 -5.71 -3.80 -16.87
N ALA A 52 -6.04 -2.73 -17.59
CA ALA A 52 -5.41 -1.43 -17.36
C ALA A 52 -5.78 -0.84 -15.99
N LEU A 53 -7.02 -1.05 -15.53
CA LEU A 53 -7.44 -0.70 -14.17
C LEU A 53 -6.73 -1.56 -13.12
N ALA A 54 -6.52 -2.85 -13.41
CA ALA A 54 -5.81 -3.75 -12.51
C ALA A 54 -4.32 -3.40 -12.37
N GLU A 55 -3.65 -2.98 -13.45
CA GLU A 55 -2.27 -2.50 -13.40
C GLU A 55 -2.15 -1.19 -12.62
N GLU A 56 -3.10 -0.27 -12.80
CA GLU A 56 -3.14 0.99 -12.04
C GLU A 56 -3.25 0.76 -10.53
N ILE A 57 -4.07 -0.20 -10.10
CA ILE A 57 -4.14 -0.62 -8.69
C ILE A 57 -2.78 -1.12 -8.19
N ARG A 58 -2.08 -1.94 -8.98
CA ARG A 58 -0.76 -2.49 -8.60
C ARG A 58 0.29 -1.39 -8.49
N GLU A 59 0.36 -0.49 -9.47
CA GLU A 59 1.29 0.63 -9.47
C GLU A 59 1.07 1.55 -8.27
N ARG A 60 -0.20 1.82 -7.95
CA ARG A 60 -0.54 2.67 -6.81
C ARG A 60 -0.18 2.03 -5.49
N ILE A 61 -0.45 0.74 -5.32
CA ILE A 61 -0.07 0.00 -4.11
C ILE A 61 1.45 -0.08 -3.97
N ARG A 62 2.17 -0.33 -5.06
CA ARG A 62 3.62 -0.32 -5.07
C ARG A 62 4.17 1.05 -4.68
N ARG A 63 3.60 2.14 -5.20
CA ARG A 63 4.06 3.51 -4.91
C ARG A 63 3.76 3.94 -3.48
N GLU A 64 2.58 3.65 -2.96
CA GLU A 64 2.13 4.15 -1.66
C GLU A 64 2.53 3.24 -0.48
N ARG A 65 2.62 1.92 -0.70
CA ARG A 65 2.91 0.94 0.35
C ARG A 65 4.23 0.20 0.15
N GLY A 66 4.86 0.30 -1.02
CA GLY A 66 6.06 -0.46 -1.35
C GLY A 66 5.81 -1.96 -1.51
N ILE A 67 4.55 -2.38 -1.68
CA ILE A 67 4.15 -3.79 -1.77
C ILE A 67 3.89 -4.13 -3.23
N GLU A 68 4.48 -5.21 -3.72
CA GLU A 68 4.20 -5.73 -5.05
C GLU A 68 3.07 -6.77 -4.98
N LEU A 69 1.95 -6.49 -5.66
CA LEU A 69 0.83 -7.40 -5.72
C LEU A 69 0.93 -8.36 -6.90
N GLU A 70 0.65 -9.63 -6.63
CA GLU A 70 0.52 -10.68 -7.63
C GLU A 70 -0.95 -10.89 -8.04
N TYR A 71 -1.15 -11.15 -9.34
CA TYR A 71 -2.42 -11.64 -9.84
C TYR A 71 -2.69 -13.05 -9.34
N GLU A 72 -3.91 -13.28 -8.89
CA GLU A 72 -4.44 -14.64 -8.62
C GLU A 72 -5.19 -15.19 -9.83
N VAL A 73 -5.66 -14.30 -10.70
CA VAL A 73 -6.40 -14.65 -11.92
C VAL A 73 -5.43 -14.98 -13.04
N GLU A 74 -5.73 -16.04 -13.79
CA GLU A 74 -5.01 -16.35 -15.03
C GLU A 74 -5.53 -15.46 -16.17
N LEU A 75 -4.64 -14.70 -16.80
CA LEU A 75 -4.98 -13.87 -17.95
C LEU A 75 -4.80 -14.67 -19.24
N TRP A 76 -5.91 -15.09 -19.84
CA TRP A 76 -5.91 -15.77 -21.13
C TRP A 76 -6.08 -14.75 -22.24
N ARG A 77 -5.03 -14.50 -23.03
CA ARG A 77 -5.09 -13.62 -24.20
C ARG A 77 -5.52 -14.40 -25.44
N ALA A 78 -6.56 -13.95 -26.12
CA ALA A 78 -6.95 -14.48 -27.42
C ALA A 78 -6.01 -13.93 -28.51
N GLY A 79 -4.90 -14.63 -28.76
CA GLY A 79 -3.90 -14.26 -29.76
C GLY A 79 -2.48 -14.56 -29.24
N GLY A 80 -1.85 -15.59 -29.81
CA GLY A 80 -0.58 -16.11 -29.33
C GLY A 80 0.60 -15.17 -29.59
N GLU A 81 1.25 -14.76 -28.52
CA GLU A 81 2.69 -14.96 -28.29
C GLU A 81 2.87 -14.99 -26.76
N ALA A 82 3.47 -16.07 -26.25
CA ALA A 82 3.75 -16.23 -24.83
C ALA A 82 4.81 -15.19 -24.45
N VAL A 83 4.40 -14.09 -23.83
CA VAL A 83 5.34 -13.18 -23.19
C VAL A 83 5.87 -13.92 -21.95
N GLU A 84 7.16 -14.25 -21.99
CA GLU A 84 7.89 -14.81 -20.87
C GLU A 84 7.63 -13.94 -19.64
N THR A 85 6.88 -14.46 -18.67
CA THR A 85 6.69 -13.80 -17.38
C THR A 85 8.05 -13.80 -16.69
N GLY A 86 8.75 -12.68 -16.85
CA GLY A 86 10.05 -12.42 -16.26
C GLY A 86 10.02 -12.73 -14.77
N ARG A 87 10.75 -13.79 -14.42
CA ARG A 87 11.34 -14.04 -13.12
C ARG A 87 11.74 -12.72 -12.47
N ALA A 88 11.11 -12.37 -11.36
CA ALA A 88 11.63 -11.33 -10.47
C ALA A 88 13.06 -11.75 -10.08
N GLN A 89 14.04 -11.08 -10.67
CA GLN A 89 15.42 -11.18 -10.23
C GLN A 89 15.51 -10.47 -8.89
N SER A 90 15.68 -11.28 -7.85
CA SER A 90 16.33 -10.89 -6.61
C SER A 90 17.50 -9.95 -6.92
N SER A 91 17.33 -8.69 -6.53
CA SER A 91 18.42 -7.72 -6.42
C SER A 91 18.34 -7.19 -5.00
N ASN A 92 19.15 -7.79 -4.13
CA ASN A 92 19.58 -7.15 -2.90
C ASN A 92 20.15 -5.76 -3.23
N GLU A 93 19.51 -4.70 -2.76
CA GLU A 93 20.21 -3.45 -2.45
C GLU A 93 19.80 -3.00 -1.06
N ALA A 94 20.61 -3.42 -0.09
CA ALA A 94 20.68 -2.82 1.22
C ALA A 94 21.19 -1.37 1.06
N VAL A 95 20.29 -0.39 1.12
CA VAL A 95 20.67 0.99 1.38
C VAL A 95 20.58 1.25 2.87
N ASN A 96 21.77 1.37 3.44
CA ASN A 96 22.07 1.71 4.82
C ASN A 96 21.58 3.15 5.08
N ALA A 97 20.36 3.32 5.61
CA ALA A 97 19.90 4.60 6.13
C ALA A 97 20.31 4.68 7.60
N GLY A 98 21.34 5.48 7.84
CA GLY A 98 22.04 5.60 9.11
C GLY A 98 21.14 5.97 10.29
N GLN A 99 21.50 5.40 11.43
CA GLN A 99 21.21 5.96 12.74
C GLN A 99 21.87 7.34 12.82
N PRO A 100 21.15 8.39 13.26
CA PRO A 100 21.77 9.45 14.03
C PRO A 100 21.51 9.23 15.52
N GLU A 101 22.61 9.43 16.24
CA GLU A 101 22.85 9.14 17.63
C GLU A 101 21.83 9.67 18.62
N ARG A 102 21.67 8.86 19.66
CA ARG A 102 21.10 9.16 20.96
C ARG A 102 21.86 10.36 21.58
N VAL A 103 21.23 11.53 21.62
CA VAL A 103 21.64 12.60 22.54
C VAL A 103 20.73 12.54 23.74
N GLU A 104 21.24 11.96 24.82
CA GLU A 104 20.62 12.03 26.14
C GLU A 104 20.82 13.45 26.71
N PRO A 105 19.76 14.18 27.09
CA PRO A 105 19.96 15.31 27.99
C PRO A 105 20.24 14.76 29.39
N SER A 106 21.50 14.96 29.79
CA SER A 106 22.07 14.75 31.12
C SER A 106 21.14 15.22 32.24
N ARG A 107 20.90 14.31 33.19
CA ARG A 107 20.38 14.62 34.53
C ARG A 107 21.35 15.56 35.24
N GLY A 108 20.91 16.80 35.45
CA GLY A 108 21.56 17.79 36.30
C GLY A 108 20.71 18.04 37.54
N GLU A 109 21.16 17.45 38.64
CA GLU A 109 21.14 17.96 40.02
C GLU A 109 19.83 18.27 40.77
N THR A 110 19.84 17.68 41.96
CA THR A 110 18.94 17.75 43.10
C THR A 110 19.17 19.00 43.95
N GLY A 111 18.07 19.54 44.50
CA GLY A 111 18.03 20.04 45.88
C GLY A 111 18.22 21.55 46.10
N SER A 112 17.19 22.23 46.61
CA SER A 112 17.20 22.79 47.97
C SER A 112 15.95 23.61 48.30
N ALA A 113 15.51 23.45 49.56
CA ALA A 113 14.84 24.38 50.47
C ALA A 113 13.62 25.19 49.96
N LYS A 114 12.41 24.95 50.49
CA LYS A 114 11.86 25.52 51.75
C LYS A 114 11.93 27.04 51.83
N GLU A 115 10.76 27.68 51.72
CA GLU A 115 10.21 28.76 52.57
C GLU A 115 8.83 29.07 51.94
N GLY A 116 7.69 28.93 52.61
CA GLY A 116 7.40 29.45 53.94
C GLY A 116 6.83 30.86 53.80
N SER A 117 5.68 31.02 53.14
CA SER A 117 4.95 32.29 53.13
C SER A 117 3.57 32.09 53.76
N GLU A 118 3.56 31.99 55.09
CA GLU A 118 2.41 32.39 55.89
C GLU A 118 2.33 33.93 55.90
N PRO A 119 1.13 34.53 55.83
CA PRO A 119 0.96 35.98 55.83
C PRO A 119 0.90 36.55 57.25
N PRO A 120 1.33 37.81 57.45
CA PRO A 120 0.70 38.64 58.47
C PRO A 120 0.33 40.03 57.94
N CYS A 121 -0.98 40.30 57.86
CA CYS A 121 -1.73 41.38 58.54
C CYS A 121 -3.18 41.39 58.02
#